data_AF-A0A8X6PEB6-F1
#
_entry.id   AF-A0A8X6PEB6-F1
#
_cell.length_a   1.000
_cell.length_b   1.000
_cell.length_c   1.000
_cell.angle_alpha   90.00
_cell.angle_beta   90.00
_cell.angle_gamma   90.00
#
_symmetry.space_group_name_H-M   'P 1'
#
loop_
_entity.id
_entity.type
_entity.pdbx_description
1 polymer ?
#
loop_
_entity_poly.entity_id
_entity_poly.type
_entity_poly.pdbx_seq_one_letter_code
_entity_poly.pdbx_strand_id
1 'polypeptide(L)'
;MSFNDVRDLVQVNDVKDIKIVKFSSANSDDNAHSYFAPKTKRESQIFSVFVYPRGLSSEFKDYVSVQLCRVGNDFDPSSKTDIDSASWTLCIVDVNGCGRYYQSFSKDNVKYFPYYIDIVHFIKRSVLLDQAEELLPDDALTVRCELSYMFHELPNNNGYELFLHVLDNEESDITKKMVNDGPLEIVKKQTKTNWLFHGAELVIPYIIEMLSFLVVGVKCSYSSSSVEFWEEKLNSRDARDEIRRTYLSRNPIFITYNRIKTKVRKSLADTASLKNVVMKEDVFEKITSLSEAAKTQQLMDMWGLKFSHSGEREDSKFVTALMLPSRDKKVIQENKLLIENPFFSEPKIDEMKDGRNYIKEAIDCIFSVEEEQEIDSDNNGEWSFTIETMDGAVFDIPFGNGKETLGSKLVSSSRVYERMLINPMLEKFQMKVKLYDVDFETFLEFLYFLQKRNIETTSIFILCSLYEMADEYEVL
;
A
#
# COMPACT_ATOMS: atom_id res chain seq x y z
N MET A 1 12.81 -29.56 13.42
CA MET A 1 11.45 -30.02 13.06
C MET A 1 11.44 -30.36 11.59
N SER A 2 10.99 -31.56 11.21
CA SER A 2 10.76 -31.92 9.81
C SER A 2 9.42 -31.32 9.35
N PHE A 3 9.28 -31.06 8.04
CA PHE A 3 8.05 -30.54 7.43
C PHE A 3 6.81 -31.47 7.58
N ASN A 4 6.98 -32.64 8.22
CA ASN A 4 5.93 -33.66 8.35
C ASN A 4 5.05 -33.48 9.61
N ASP A 5 5.30 -32.49 10.46
CA ASP A 5 4.51 -32.23 11.68
C ASP A 5 3.34 -31.24 11.44
N VAL A 6 2.97 -30.96 10.19
CA VAL A 6 1.78 -30.14 9.87
C VAL A 6 0.54 -30.97 10.23
N ARG A 7 -0.15 -30.57 11.30
CA ARG A 7 -1.43 -31.18 11.73
C ARG A 7 -2.49 -31.07 10.63
N ASP A 8 -3.42 -32.01 10.65
CA ASP A 8 -4.49 -32.19 9.66
C ASP A 8 -5.17 -30.87 9.25
N LEU A 9 -5.19 -30.62 7.93
CA LEU A 9 -5.96 -29.55 7.32
C LEU A 9 -7.45 -29.79 7.56
N VAL A 10 -8.07 -28.98 8.43
CA VAL A 10 -9.52 -29.01 8.59
C VAL A 10 -10.12 -28.14 7.50
N GLN A 11 -10.52 -28.77 6.40
CA GLN A 11 -11.34 -28.12 5.37
C GLN A 11 -12.81 -28.16 5.79
N VAL A 12 -13.42 -26.99 5.95
CA VAL A 12 -14.85 -26.87 6.22
C VAL A 12 -15.54 -26.40 4.95
N ASN A 13 -16.48 -27.21 4.46
CA ASN A 13 -17.32 -26.87 3.32
C ASN A 13 -18.75 -26.59 3.81
N ASP A 14 -19.33 -25.46 3.42
CA ASP A 14 -20.73 -25.12 3.67
C ASP A 14 -21.36 -24.55 2.39
N VAL A 15 -22.65 -24.83 2.19
CA VAL A 15 -23.39 -24.48 0.97
C VAL A 15 -24.70 -23.83 1.36
N LYS A 16 -25.00 -22.67 0.75
CA LYS A 16 -26.27 -21.95 0.95
C LYS A 16 -26.87 -21.54 -0.39
N ASP A 17 -28.17 -21.69 -0.50
CA ASP A 17 -28.97 -21.17 -1.60
C ASP A 17 -29.66 -19.88 -1.14
N ILE A 18 -29.36 -18.77 -1.82
CA ILE A 18 -29.85 -17.42 -1.53
C ILE A 18 -30.93 -17.10 -2.57
N LYS A 19 -32.18 -16.96 -2.12
CA LYS A 19 -33.33 -16.78 -3.01
C LYS A 19 -33.83 -15.33 -2.98
N ILE A 20 -33.96 -14.72 -4.16
CA ILE A 20 -34.60 -13.41 -4.38
C ILE A 20 -35.93 -13.67 -5.10
N VAL A 21 -37.03 -13.34 -4.46
CA VAL A 21 -38.39 -13.53 -5.02
C VAL A 21 -38.84 -12.25 -5.73
N LYS A 22 -39.64 -12.38 -6.79
CA LYS A 22 -40.13 -11.28 -7.64
C LYS A 22 -38.99 -10.52 -8.35
N PHE A 23 -37.98 -11.27 -8.83
CA PHE A 23 -36.72 -10.74 -9.36
C PHE A 23 -36.91 -9.74 -10.51
N SER A 24 -37.88 -9.97 -11.39
CA SER A 24 -38.22 -9.08 -12.50
C SER A 24 -38.57 -7.66 -12.03
N SER A 25 -39.26 -7.55 -10.90
CA SER A 25 -39.73 -6.30 -10.30
C SER A 25 -38.83 -5.75 -9.20
N ALA A 26 -37.85 -6.53 -8.72
CA ALA A 26 -36.99 -6.19 -7.59
C ALA A 26 -36.28 -4.83 -7.77
N ASN A 27 -36.34 -3.98 -6.75
CA ASN A 27 -35.68 -2.68 -6.66
C ASN A 27 -34.21 -2.80 -6.22
N SER A 28 -33.48 -1.67 -6.20
CA SER A 28 -32.09 -1.62 -5.69
C SER A 28 -31.98 -2.07 -4.24
N ASP A 29 -33.03 -1.84 -3.46
CA ASP A 29 -33.03 -2.08 -2.02
C ASP A 29 -33.48 -3.51 -1.66
N ASP A 30 -33.98 -4.27 -2.65
CA ASP A 30 -34.45 -5.65 -2.48
C ASP A 30 -33.28 -6.64 -2.50
N ASN A 31 -32.31 -6.46 -1.59
CA ASN A 31 -31.21 -7.39 -1.43
C ASN A 31 -31.63 -8.63 -0.62
N ALA A 32 -30.99 -9.76 -0.92
CA ALA A 32 -31.10 -10.98 -0.12
C ALA A 32 -29.75 -11.31 0.48
N HIS A 33 -29.73 -11.90 1.67
CA HIS A 33 -28.48 -12.28 2.31
C HIS A 33 -28.58 -13.61 3.03
N SER A 34 -27.43 -14.24 3.27
CA SER A 34 -27.30 -15.44 4.08
C SER A 34 -25.98 -15.43 4.84
N TYR A 35 -25.96 -16.19 5.93
CA TYR A 35 -24.79 -16.34 6.79
C TYR A 35 -24.25 -17.77 6.71
N PHE A 36 -22.93 -17.86 6.66
CA PHE A 36 -22.14 -19.08 6.78
C PHE A 36 -21.44 -19.02 8.13
N ALA A 37 -21.60 -20.05 8.94
CA ALA A 37 -20.87 -20.18 10.19
C ALA A 37 -20.14 -21.53 10.13
N PRO A 38 -18.92 -21.58 9.55
CA PRO A 38 -18.09 -22.76 9.57
C PRO A 38 -18.01 -23.31 10.98
N LYS A 39 -18.48 -24.54 11.18
CA LYS A 39 -18.45 -25.21 12.48
C LYS A 39 -17.02 -25.65 12.80
N THR A 40 -16.16 -24.69 13.16
CA THR A 40 -14.86 -25.01 13.74
C THR A 40 -15.00 -25.11 15.27
N LYS A 41 -14.12 -25.88 15.92
CA LYS A 41 -14.16 -26.08 17.38
C LYS A 41 -13.61 -24.89 18.16
N ARG A 42 -12.89 -23.96 17.51
CA ARG A 42 -12.08 -22.94 18.20
C ARG A 42 -12.61 -21.53 18.03
N GLU A 43 -13.10 -21.16 16.85
CA GLU A 43 -13.60 -19.80 16.61
C GLU A 43 -14.75 -19.82 15.60
N SER A 44 -15.88 -19.21 15.97
CA SER A 44 -17.00 -19.00 15.05
C SER A 44 -16.70 -17.80 14.16
N GLN A 45 -15.91 -18.00 13.11
CA GLN A 45 -15.93 -17.04 12.00
C GLN A 45 -17.31 -17.09 11.37
N ILE A 46 -17.93 -15.94 11.11
CA ILE A 46 -19.16 -15.87 10.35
C ILE A 46 -18.83 -15.16 9.04
N PHE A 47 -19.27 -15.72 7.93
CA PHE A 47 -19.26 -15.06 6.64
C PHE A 47 -20.70 -14.74 6.27
N SER A 48 -20.90 -13.65 5.57
CA SER A 48 -22.17 -13.21 5.04
C SER A 48 -22.02 -13.02 3.54
N VAL A 49 -23.10 -13.33 2.83
CA VAL A 49 -23.16 -13.17 1.38
C VAL A 49 -24.41 -12.38 1.09
N PHE A 50 -24.25 -11.25 0.41
CA PHE A 50 -25.32 -10.36 -0.03
C PHE A 50 -25.44 -10.45 -1.54
N VAL A 51 -26.66 -10.62 -2.03
CA VAL A 51 -26.97 -10.64 -3.46
C VAL A 51 -27.85 -9.44 -3.77
N TYR A 52 -27.37 -8.60 -4.69
CA TYR A 52 -28.01 -7.37 -5.11
C TYR A 52 -28.57 -7.56 -6.51
N PRO A 53 -29.91 -7.66 -6.68
CA PRO A 53 -30.49 -7.97 -7.98
C PRO A 53 -30.22 -6.88 -9.01
N ARG A 54 -30.16 -5.60 -8.60
CA ARG A 54 -29.88 -4.42 -9.46
C ARG A 54 -28.50 -3.82 -9.16
N GLY A 55 -27.52 -4.66 -8.94
CA GLY A 55 -26.14 -4.26 -8.73
C GLY A 55 -25.86 -3.63 -7.36
N LEU A 56 -24.57 -3.55 -7.01
CA LEU A 56 -24.09 -2.91 -5.78
C LEU A 56 -24.23 -1.38 -5.79
N SER A 57 -24.28 -0.78 -6.97
CA SER A 57 -24.40 0.67 -7.17
C SER A 57 -25.19 0.98 -8.44
N SER A 58 -25.55 2.24 -8.66
CA SER A 58 -26.27 2.69 -9.86
C SER A 58 -25.50 2.47 -11.16
N GLU A 59 -24.18 2.38 -11.09
CA GLU A 59 -23.30 2.05 -12.22
C GLU A 59 -23.49 0.60 -12.67
N PHE A 60 -23.75 -0.31 -11.73
CA PHE A 60 -23.86 -1.75 -11.98
C PHE A 60 -25.31 -2.24 -12.06
N LYS A 61 -26.27 -1.33 -12.28
CA LYS A 61 -27.72 -1.62 -12.24
C LYS A 61 -28.19 -2.71 -13.20
N ASP A 62 -27.46 -2.93 -14.29
CA ASP A 62 -27.77 -3.92 -15.32
C ASP A 62 -27.22 -5.31 -14.99
N TYR A 63 -26.56 -5.46 -13.84
CA TYR A 63 -25.98 -6.70 -13.34
C TYR A 63 -26.63 -7.11 -12.03
N VAL A 64 -26.64 -8.41 -11.77
CA VAL A 64 -26.70 -8.92 -10.40
C VAL A 64 -25.27 -8.83 -9.86
N SER A 65 -25.13 -8.25 -8.67
CA SER A 65 -23.85 -8.20 -7.96
C SER A 65 -23.91 -9.06 -6.70
N VAL A 66 -22.76 -9.56 -6.27
CA VAL A 66 -22.63 -10.31 -5.02
C VAL A 66 -21.54 -9.67 -4.18
N GLN A 67 -21.80 -9.49 -2.88
CA GLN A 67 -20.81 -9.06 -1.91
C GLN A 67 -20.60 -10.14 -0.88
N LEU A 68 -19.35 -10.54 -0.69
CA LEU A 68 -18.93 -11.48 0.34
C LEU A 68 -18.31 -10.68 1.46
N CYS A 69 -18.75 -10.89 2.70
CA CYS A 69 -18.26 -10.16 3.85
C CYS A 69 -17.99 -11.12 5.01
N ARG A 70 -16.84 -11.02 5.67
CA ARG A 70 -16.65 -11.67 6.98
C ARG A 70 -17.35 -10.80 8.03
N VAL A 71 -18.30 -11.37 8.78
CA VAL A 71 -19.06 -10.71 9.86
C VAL A 71 -18.63 -11.38 11.16
N GLY A 72 -18.14 -10.67 12.17
CA GLY A 72 -17.73 -11.38 13.38
C GLY A 72 -17.04 -10.49 14.40
N ASN A 73 -17.42 -10.72 15.65
CA ASN A 73 -17.12 -9.88 16.81
C ASN A 73 -15.71 -10.11 17.33
N ASP A 74 -15.11 -9.01 17.78
CA ASP A 74 -13.91 -8.91 18.59
C ASP A 74 -12.86 -9.94 18.20
N PHE A 75 -12.12 -9.56 17.15
CA PHE A 75 -10.78 -10.08 16.91
C PHE A 75 -10.10 -10.18 18.28
N ASP A 76 -9.85 -11.39 18.77
CA ASP A 76 -8.87 -11.56 19.83
C ASP A 76 -7.54 -11.43 19.10
N PRO A 77 -6.87 -10.27 19.16
CA PRO A 77 -5.60 -10.09 18.48
C PRO A 77 -4.56 -11.06 18.99
N SER A 78 -4.81 -11.90 19.99
CA SER A 78 -3.86 -12.89 20.47
C SER A 78 -3.73 -14.16 19.61
N SER A 79 -4.68 -14.51 18.72
CA SER A 79 -4.52 -15.64 17.78
C SER A 79 -3.72 -15.26 16.51
N LYS A 80 -2.53 -14.67 16.71
CA LYS A 80 -1.72 -14.03 15.63
C LYS A 80 -1.12 -14.98 14.61
N THR A 81 -1.12 -16.30 14.83
CA THR A 81 -0.31 -17.22 14.02
C THR A 81 -1.04 -18.00 12.93
N ASP A 82 -2.36 -17.89 12.80
CA ASP A 82 -3.07 -18.71 11.82
C ASP A 82 -3.11 -18.11 10.40
N ILE A 83 -2.92 -18.96 9.39
CA ILE A 83 -3.15 -18.63 7.98
C ILE A 83 -4.54 -19.16 7.61
N ASP A 84 -5.45 -18.23 7.33
CA ASP A 84 -6.83 -18.53 6.96
C ASP A 84 -6.97 -18.39 5.45
N SER A 85 -7.34 -19.45 4.74
CA SER A 85 -7.72 -19.32 3.33
C SER A 85 -9.19 -19.68 3.16
N ALA A 86 -9.90 -18.85 2.40
CA ALA A 86 -11.27 -19.11 2.04
C ALA A 86 -11.40 -19.08 0.53
N SER A 87 -12.19 -20.01 0.01
CA SER A 87 -12.61 -20.03 -1.38
C SER A 87 -14.12 -20.09 -1.46
N TRP A 88 -14.67 -19.34 -2.40
CA TRP A 88 -16.09 -19.24 -2.66
C TRP A 88 -16.35 -19.65 -4.09
N THR A 89 -17.39 -20.45 -4.30
CA THR A 89 -17.92 -20.72 -5.63
C THR A 89 -19.38 -20.29 -5.66
N LEU A 90 -19.70 -19.42 -6.61
CA LEU A 90 -21.03 -18.89 -6.84
C LEU A 90 -21.59 -19.48 -8.13
N CYS A 91 -22.88 -19.82 -8.14
CA CYS A 91 -23.60 -20.20 -9.36
C CYS A 91 -25.09 -19.83 -9.29
N ILE A 92 -25.75 -19.76 -10.45
CA ILE A 92 -27.20 -19.63 -10.56
C ILE A 92 -27.81 -21.03 -10.61
N VAL A 93 -28.79 -21.30 -9.76
CA VAL A 93 -29.48 -22.60 -9.73
C VAL A 93 -30.66 -22.56 -10.72
N ASP A 94 -30.65 -23.45 -11.69
CA ASP A 94 -31.74 -23.60 -12.66
C ASP A 94 -32.96 -24.37 -12.10
N VAL A 95 -34.03 -24.46 -12.89
CA VAL A 95 -35.27 -25.17 -12.56
C VAL A 95 -35.07 -26.65 -12.20
N ASN A 96 -33.96 -27.28 -12.64
CA ASN A 96 -33.61 -28.66 -12.31
C ASN A 96 -32.74 -28.78 -11.04
N GLY A 97 -32.47 -27.66 -10.37
CA GLY A 97 -31.58 -27.62 -9.20
C GLY A 97 -30.09 -27.66 -9.56
N CYS A 98 -29.74 -27.52 -10.84
CA CYS A 98 -28.38 -27.59 -11.34
C CYS A 98 -27.75 -26.19 -11.40
N GLY A 99 -26.49 -26.07 -10.98
CA GLY A 99 -25.76 -24.80 -11.03
C GLY A 99 -25.30 -24.45 -12.45
N ARG A 100 -25.44 -23.18 -12.82
CA ARG A 100 -25.02 -22.55 -14.08
C ARG A 100 -24.20 -21.30 -13.80
N TYR A 101 -23.44 -20.82 -14.78
CA TYR A 101 -22.68 -19.56 -14.69
C TYR A 101 -21.73 -19.49 -13.46
N TYR A 102 -20.92 -20.53 -13.27
CA TYR A 102 -20.00 -20.62 -12.14
C TYR A 102 -18.96 -19.50 -12.14
N GLN A 103 -18.70 -18.95 -10.96
CA GLN A 103 -17.54 -18.11 -10.68
C GLN A 103 -16.92 -18.51 -9.35
N SER A 104 -15.61 -18.75 -9.35
CA SER A 104 -14.87 -19.17 -8.16
C SER A 104 -13.79 -18.15 -7.82
N PHE A 105 -13.60 -17.93 -6.53
CA PHE A 105 -12.67 -16.96 -5.99
C PHE A 105 -11.99 -17.56 -4.76
N SER A 106 -10.71 -17.30 -4.60
CA SER A 106 -9.96 -17.72 -3.41
C SER A 106 -9.20 -16.54 -2.84
N LYS A 107 -9.12 -16.48 -1.52
CA LYS A 107 -8.33 -15.49 -0.80
C LYS A 107 -7.57 -16.18 0.33
N ASP A 108 -6.27 -15.91 0.35
CA ASP A 108 -5.40 -16.24 1.47
C ASP A 108 -5.39 -15.09 2.49
N ASN A 109 -5.19 -15.45 3.76
CA ASN A 109 -5.16 -14.56 4.92
C ASN A 109 -6.43 -13.73 5.10
N VAL A 110 -7.59 -14.39 5.19
CA VAL A 110 -8.91 -13.74 5.40
C VAL A 110 -9.10 -13.22 6.84
N LYS A 111 -7.99 -12.91 7.53
CA LYS A 111 -7.91 -12.53 8.94
C LYS A 111 -8.41 -11.11 9.22
N TYR A 112 -8.05 -10.17 8.36
CA TYR A 112 -8.25 -8.75 8.63
C TYR A 112 -9.72 -8.35 8.44
N PHE A 113 -10.34 -7.84 9.51
CA PHE A 113 -11.69 -7.29 9.48
C PHE A 113 -11.63 -5.75 9.32
N PRO A 114 -12.56 -5.14 8.56
CA PRO A 114 -13.60 -5.80 7.77
C PRO A 114 -13.06 -6.29 6.42
N TYR A 115 -13.44 -7.52 6.05
CA TYR A 115 -13.08 -8.12 4.76
C TYR A 115 -14.29 -8.14 3.83
N TYR A 116 -14.16 -7.50 2.67
CA TYR A 116 -15.19 -7.48 1.63
C TYR A 116 -14.61 -7.95 0.28
N ILE A 117 -15.36 -8.78 -0.43
CA ILE A 117 -15.16 -9.05 -1.86
C ILE A 117 -16.40 -8.60 -2.61
N ASP A 118 -16.23 -7.64 -3.51
CA ASP A 118 -17.30 -7.16 -4.36
C ASP A 118 -17.19 -7.79 -5.75
N ILE A 119 -18.21 -8.56 -6.12
CA ILE A 119 -18.36 -9.19 -7.43
C ILE A 119 -19.43 -8.38 -8.17
N VAL A 120 -19.01 -7.22 -8.65
CA VAL A 120 -19.90 -6.22 -9.27
C VAL A 120 -20.55 -6.70 -10.57
N HIS A 121 -19.88 -7.58 -11.33
CA HIS A 121 -20.34 -8.09 -12.63
C HIS A 121 -20.61 -9.60 -12.60
N PHE A 122 -21.33 -10.10 -11.59
CA PHE A 122 -21.58 -11.55 -11.48
C PHE A 122 -22.37 -12.08 -12.68
N ILE A 123 -23.55 -11.53 -12.98
CA ILE A 123 -24.28 -11.89 -14.20
C ILE A 123 -25.13 -10.73 -14.69
N LYS A 124 -25.23 -10.54 -16.01
CA LYS A 124 -26.13 -9.53 -16.60
C LYS A 124 -27.58 -9.89 -16.31
N ARG A 125 -28.38 -8.91 -15.86
CA ARG A 125 -29.81 -9.08 -15.63
C ARG A 125 -30.54 -9.51 -16.91
N SER A 126 -30.17 -8.96 -18.06
CA SER A 126 -30.81 -9.32 -19.34
C SER A 126 -30.67 -10.82 -19.64
N VAL A 127 -29.51 -11.43 -19.36
CA VAL A 127 -29.30 -12.88 -19.58
C VAL A 127 -30.25 -13.72 -18.72
N LEU A 128 -30.47 -13.32 -17.47
CA LEU A 128 -31.42 -13.99 -16.58
C LEU A 128 -32.87 -13.83 -17.06
N LEU A 129 -33.23 -12.64 -17.53
CA LEU A 129 -34.59 -12.34 -18.02
C LEU A 129 -34.88 -13.02 -19.37
N ASP A 130 -33.89 -13.09 -20.26
CA ASP A 130 -34.00 -13.76 -21.57
C ASP A 130 -34.17 -15.28 -21.41
N GLN A 131 -33.71 -15.85 -20.28
CA GLN A 131 -33.81 -17.27 -19.93
C GLN A 131 -34.69 -17.49 -18.69
N ALA A 132 -35.71 -16.65 -18.49
CA ALA A 132 -36.52 -16.65 -17.27
C ALA A 132 -37.21 -17.99 -16.98
N GLU A 133 -37.65 -18.72 -18.01
CA GLU A 133 -38.28 -20.04 -17.85
C GLU A 133 -37.35 -21.07 -17.19
N GLU A 134 -36.05 -21.02 -17.48
CA GLU A 134 -35.05 -21.96 -16.93
C GLU A 134 -34.42 -21.43 -15.63
N LEU A 135 -34.06 -20.15 -15.58
CA LEU A 135 -33.22 -19.58 -14.52
C LEU A 135 -34.00 -18.81 -13.44
N LEU A 136 -35.27 -18.48 -13.69
CA LEU A 136 -36.14 -17.72 -12.78
C LEU A 136 -37.49 -18.41 -12.57
N PRO A 137 -37.53 -19.70 -12.16
CA PRO A 137 -38.81 -20.37 -11.88
C PRO A 137 -39.60 -19.57 -10.84
N ASP A 138 -40.87 -19.29 -11.15
CA ASP A 138 -41.77 -18.44 -10.35
C ASP A 138 -41.24 -17.02 -10.09
N ASP A 139 -40.50 -16.45 -11.06
CA ASP A 139 -39.85 -15.14 -10.95
C ASP A 139 -38.92 -15.04 -9.72
N ALA A 140 -38.24 -16.15 -9.40
CA ALA A 140 -37.32 -16.20 -8.28
C ALA A 140 -35.90 -16.60 -8.73
N LEU A 141 -34.94 -15.71 -8.47
CA LEU A 141 -33.52 -15.99 -8.67
C LEU A 141 -32.97 -16.76 -7.46
N THR A 142 -32.30 -17.88 -7.71
CA THR A 142 -31.56 -18.62 -6.66
C THR A 142 -30.07 -18.59 -6.96
N VAL A 143 -29.29 -17.96 -6.09
CA VAL A 143 -27.83 -17.94 -6.14
C VAL A 143 -27.30 -18.93 -5.11
N ARG A 144 -26.62 -19.98 -5.55
CA ARG A 144 -25.91 -20.90 -4.67
C ARG A 144 -24.51 -20.38 -4.41
N CYS A 145 -24.13 -20.35 -3.15
CA CYS A 145 -22.79 -20.03 -2.70
C CYS A 145 -22.22 -21.20 -1.91
N GLU A 146 -21.08 -21.70 -2.36
CA GLU A 146 -20.30 -22.75 -1.72
C GLU A 146 -19.06 -22.11 -1.11
N LEU A 147 -18.91 -22.20 0.21
CA LEU A 147 -17.74 -21.74 0.95
C LEU A 147 -16.89 -22.95 1.30
N SER A 148 -15.62 -22.94 0.89
CA SER A 148 -14.60 -23.84 1.38
C SER A 148 -13.56 -23.03 2.16
N TYR A 149 -13.47 -23.31 3.46
CA TYR A 149 -12.61 -22.61 4.39
C TYR A 149 -11.53 -23.57 4.89
N MET A 150 -10.26 -23.17 4.76
CA MET A 150 -9.10 -23.90 5.25
C MET A 150 -8.37 -23.05 6.27
N PHE A 151 -8.04 -23.70 7.39
CA PHE A 151 -7.36 -23.08 8.52
C PHE A 151 -6.03 -23.81 8.75
N HIS A 152 -4.94 -23.06 8.82
CA HIS A 152 -3.63 -23.58 9.14
C HIS A 152 -3.19 -23.12 10.53
N GLU A 153 -3.15 -24.06 11.48
CA GLU A 153 -2.48 -23.83 12.76
C GLU A 153 -0.98 -23.81 12.51
N LEU A 154 -0.35 -22.64 12.60
CA LEU A 154 1.10 -22.63 12.73
C LEU A 154 1.48 -23.20 14.10
N PRO A 155 2.54 -24.03 14.18
CA PRO A 155 3.01 -24.53 15.46
C PRO A 155 3.43 -23.35 16.34
N ASN A 156 2.89 -23.25 17.55
CA ASN A 156 3.28 -22.26 18.57
C ASN A 156 4.80 -22.25 18.76
N ASN A 157 5.47 -21.33 18.08
CA ASN A 157 6.89 -21.06 18.26
C ASN A 157 7.00 -19.62 18.77
N ASN A 158 7.30 -19.48 20.06
CA ASN A 158 7.40 -18.22 20.81
C ASN A 158 8.36 -17.17 20.20
N GLY A 159 9.10 -17.50 19.13
CA GLY A 159 10.01 -16.59 18.44
C GLY A 159 9.32 -15.59 17.50
N TYR A 160 8.14 -15.91 16.93
CA TYR A 160 7.46 -15.03 15.97
C TYR A 160 6.61 -13.93 16.63
N GLU A 161 6.12 -14.16 17.85
CA GLU A 161 5.31 -13.18 18.59
C GLU A 161 6.07 -11.88 18.88
N LEU A 162 7.38 -11.95 19.11
CA LEU A 162 8.22 -10.79 19.44
C LEU A 162 8.39 -9.82 18.26
N PHE A 163 8.32 -10.32 17.02
CA PHE A 163 8.52 -9.51 15.81
C PHE A 163 7.26 -8.73 15.41
N LEU A 164 6.07 -9.32 15.60
CA LEU A 164 4.80 -8.67 15.31
C LEU A 164 4.41 -7.61 16.36
N HIS A 165 4.82 -7.79 17.62
CA HIS A 165 4.52 -6.85 18.71
C HIS A 165 5.16 -5.45 18.54
N VAL A 166 6.23 -5.34 17.73
CA VAL A 166 6.92 -4.07 17.44
C VAL A 166 6.18 -3.26 16.37
N LEU A 167 5.41 -3.91 15.49
CA LEU A 167 4.67 -3.25 14.41
C LEU A 167 3.30 -2.71 14.86
N ASP A 168 2.65 -3.34 15.84
CA ASP A 168 1.27 -3.01 16.26
C ASP A 168 1.15 -1.79 17.20
N ASN A 169 2.24 -1.35 17.84
CA ASN A 169 2.21 -0.16 18.69
C ASN A 169 1.93 1.14 17.91
N GLU A 170 2.04 1.10 16.57
CA GLU A 170 1.69 2.23 15.68
C GLU A 170 0.21 2.23 15.24
N GLU A 171 -0.53 1.12 15.40
CA GLU A 171 -1.88 0.94 14.83
C GLU A 171 -3.03 1.34 15.81
N SER A 172 -2.80 1.22 17.12
CA SER A 172 -3.76 1.52 18.20
C SER A 172 -4.24 2.99 18.25
N ASP A 173 -3.43 3.92 17.73
CA ASP A 173 -3.77 5.35 17.70
C ASP A 173 -4.58 5.76 16.46
N ILE A 174 -4.61 4.93 15.42
CA ILE A 174 -5.31 5.22 14.16
C ILE A 174 -6.79 4.81 14.24
N THR A 175 -7.08 3.66 14.84
CA THR A 175 -8.44 3.09 14.92
C THR A 175 -9.39 3.88 15.83
N LYS A 176 -8.88 4.60 16.84
CA LYS A 176 -9.71 5.46 17.72
C LYS A 176 -10.21 6.74 17.05
N LYS A 177 -9.62 7.17 15.93
CA LYS A 177 -10.01 8.41 15.21
C LYS A 177 -11.01 8.20 14.07
N MET A 178 -11.27 6.97 13.62
CA MET A 178 -12.01 6.67 12.38
C MET A 178 -13.54 6.43 12.54
N VAL A 179 -14.12 6.60 13.74
CA VAL A 179 -15.55 6.34 14.00
C VAL A 179 -16.52 7.37 13.36
N ASN A 180 -16.00 8.45 12.76
CA ASN A 180 -16.84 9.61 12.36
C ASN A 180 -17.04 9.83 10.86
N ASP A 181 -16.38 9.09 9.96
CA ASP A 181 -16.47 9.35 8.52
C ASP A 181 -17.34 8.33 7.77
N GLY A 182 -18.03 8.78 6.72
CA GLY A 182 -18.98 7.98 5.95
C GLY A 182 -18.35 6.91 5.04
N PRO A 183 -19.12 5.86 4.67
CA PRO A 183 -18.60 4.59 4.15
C PRO A 183 -17.86 4.65 2.80
N LEU A 184 -18.04 5.69 1.98
CA LEU A 184 -17.50 5.73 0.61
C LEU A 184 -16.06 6.27 0.50
N GLU A 185 -15.63 7.15 1.41
CA GLU A 185 -14.23 7.62 1.46
C GLU A 185 -13.31 6.62 2.17
N ILE A 186 -13.86 5.84 3.10
CA ILE A 186 -13.17 4.75 3.81
C ILE A 186 -12.65 3.70 2.81
N VAL A 187 -13.44 3.34 1.80
CA VAL A 187 -13.11 2.31 0.80
C VAL A 187 -11.95 2.71 -0.13
N LYS A 188 -11.83 4.00 -0.48
CA LYS A 188 -10.74 4.50 -1.35
C LYS A 188 -9.40 4.63 -0.61
N LYS A 189 -9.42 5.02 0.68
CA LYS A 189 -8.21 5.07 1.51
C LYS A 189 -7.72 3.66 1.89
N GLN A 190 -8.61 2.72 2.18
CA GLN A 190 -8.26 1.32 2.51
C GLN A 190 -7.65 0.53 1.35
N THR A 191 -8.05 0.78 0.10
CA THR A 191 -7.56 0.01 -1.05
C THR A 191 -6.09 0.31 -1.37
N LYS A 192 -5.61 1.55 -1.17
CA LYS A 192 -4.20 1.92 -1.39
C LYS A 192 -3.29 1.40 -0.28
N THR A 193 -3.73 1.44 0.99
CA THR A 193 -2.97 0.92 2.13
C THR A 193 -2.90 -0.61 2.12
N ASN A 194 -4.01 -1.32 1.91
CA ASN A 194 -4.02 -2.80 1.93
C ASN A 194 -3.16 -3.43 0.82
N TRP A 195 -3.02 -2.79 -0.34
CA TRP A 195 -2.11 -3.24 -1.42
C TRP A 195 -0.63 -3.15 -1.04
N LEU A 196 -0.26 -2.12 -0.28
CA LEU A 196 1.11 -1.90 0.21
C LEU A 196 1.44 -2.88 1.35
N PHE A 197 0.52 -3.09 2.29
CA PHE A 197 0.71 -4.00 3.43
C PHE A 197 0.83 -5.48 3.02
N HIS A 198 0.04 -5.97 2.06
CA HIS A 198 0.17 -7.35 1.58
C HIS A 198 1.46 -7.62 0.82
N GLY A 199 1.99 -6.62 0.11
CA GLY A 199 3.34 -6.71 -0.47
C GLY A 199 4.41 -6.80 0.62
N ALA A 200 4.25 -6.04 1.70
CA ALA A 200 5.17 -6.01 2.82
C ALA A 200 5.28 -7.38 3.52
N GLU A 201 4.16 -7.96 3.95
CA GLU A 201 4.16 -9.26 4.64
C GLU A 201 4.74 -10.40 3.80
N LEU A 202 4.43 -10.42 2.51
CA LEU A 202 4.88 -11.48 1.61
C LEU A 202 6.33 -11.33 1.19
N VAL A 203 6.88 -10.11 1.15
CA VAL A 203 8.18 -9.84 0.52
C VAL A 203 9.26 -9.47 1.54
N ILE A 204 8.92 -8.81 2.65
CA ILE A 204 9.87 -8.37 3.69
C ILE A 204 10.68 -9.53 4.28
N PRO A 205 10.10 -10.69 4.65
CA PRO A 205 10.89 -11.81 5.18
C PRO A 205 11.96 -12.27 4.20
N TYR A 206 11.68 -12.19 2.89
CA TYR A 206 12.65 -12.55 1.85
C TYR A 206 13.70 -11.47 1.61
N ILE A 207 13.33 -10.19 1.73
CA ILE A 207 14.30 -9.09 1.73
C ILE A 207 15.26 -9.26 2.90
N ILE A 208 14.75 -9.49 4.11
CA ILE A 208 15.56 -9.71 5.32
C ILE A 208 16.50 -10.91 5.14
N GLU A 209 16.00 -12.02 4.58
CA GLU A 209 16.82 -13.22 4.33
C GLU A 209 17.92 -12.96 3.28
N MET A 210 17.63 -12.21 2.22
CA MET A 210 18.62 -11.87 1.18
C MET A 210 19.63 -10.82 1.67
N LEU A 211 19.20 -9.86 2.49
CA LEU A 211 20.11 -8.92 3.15
C LEU A 211 21.00 -9.66 4.16
N SER A 212 20.43 -10.60 4.92
CA SER A 212 21.20 -11.50 5.79
C SER A 212 22.22 -12.31 5.00
N PHE A 213 21.87 -12.77 3.79
CA PHE A 213 22.82 -13.43 2.90
C PHE A 213 23.94 -12.51 2.44
N LEU A 214 23.64 -11.28 2.01
CA LEU A 214 24.67 -10.31 1.63
C LEU A 214 25.61 -10.03 2.82
N VAL A 215 25.08 -9.92 4.03
CA VAL A 215 25.86 -9.70 5.25
C VAL A 215 26.72 -10.91 5.61
N VAL A 216 26.19 -12.13 5.55
CA VAL A 216 26.93 -13.36 5.85
C VAL A 216 27.97 -13.67 4.76
N GLY A 217 27.59 -13.47 3.51
CA GLY A 217 28.41 -13.73 2.35
C GLY A 217 29.61 -12.79 2.22
N VAL A 218 29.45 -11.51 2.57
CA VAL A 218 30.58 -10.56 2.64
C VAL A 218 31.58 -10.93 3.75
N LYS A 219 31.19 -11.78 4.72
CA LYS A 219 31.97 -12.06 5.94
C LYS A 219 32.60 -13.46 5.99
N CYS A 220 31.96 -14.46 5.38
CA CYS A 220 32.51 -15.81 5.29
C CYS A 220 33.21 -15.95 3.93
N SER A 221 34.52 -16.22 3.93
CA SER A 221 35.22 -16.72 2.74
C SER A 221 34.39 -17.87 2.19
N TYR A 222 33.67 -17.63 1.09
CA TYR A 222 32.65 -18.56 0.65
C TYR A 222 33.31 -19.92 0.41
N SER A 223 32.89 -20.93 1.17
CA SER A 223 33.09 -22.29 0.71
C SER A 223 32.31 -22.42 -0.60
N SER A 224 32.85 -23.14 -1.58
CA SER A 224 32.12 -23.41 -2.83
C SER A 224 30.72 -23.97 -2.57
N SER A 225 30.57 -24.76 -1.50
CA SER A 225 29.28 -25.29 -1.04
C SER A 225 28.27 -24.23 -0.59
N SER A 226 28.72 -23.09 -0.07
CA SER A 226 27.82 -21.99 0.31
C SER A 226 27.32 -21.24 -0.92
N VAL A 227 28.19 -21.00 -1.92
CA VAL A 227 27.76 -20.39 -3.19
C VAL A 227 26.74 -21.28 -3.89
N GLU A 228 27.04 -22.57 -4.03
CA GLU A 228 26.15 -23.56 -4.66
C GLU A 228 24.79 -23.63 -3.94
N PHE A 229 24.77 -23.66 -2.61
CA PHE A 229 23.53 -23.65 -1.82
C PHE A 229 22.66 -22.43 -2.12
N TRP A 230 23.27 -21.25 -2.24
CA TRP A 230 22.52 -20.01 -2.48
C TRP A 230 22.11 -19.84 -3.93
N GLU A 231 22.92 -20.29 -4.89
CA GLU A 231 22.50 -20.38 -6.29
C GLU A 231 21.29 -21.31 -6.43
N GLU A 232 21.32 -22.49 -5.82
CA GLU A 232 20.18 -23.42 -5.79
C GLU A 232 18.94 -22.79 -5.14
N LYS A 233 19.12 -22.10 -4.02
CA LYS A 233 18.03 -21.41 -3.31
C LYS A 233 17.44 -20.24 -4.09
N LEU A 234 18.26 -19.47 -4.81
CA LEU A 234 17.80 -18.38 -5.67
C LEU A 234 17.08 -18.90 -6.91
N ASN A 235 17.58 -19.98 -7.51
CA ASN A 235 17.00 -20.63 -8.69
C ASN A 235 15.65 -21.29 -8.37
N SER A 236 15.55 -22.02 -7.25
CA SER A 236 14.27 -22.59 -6.78
C SER A 236 13.21 -21.51 -6.48
N ARG A 237 13.64 -20.28 -6.16
CA ARG A 237 12.74 -19.14 -5.96
C ARG A 237 12.25 -18.50 -7.24
N ASP A 238 12.98 -18.59 -8.36
CA ASP A 238 12.54 -17.97 -9.62
C ASP A 238 11.17 -18.47 -10.07
N ALA A 239 10.86 -19.75 -9.88
CA ALA A 239 9.55 -20.30 -10.20
C ALA A 239 8.42 -19.65 -9.38
N ARG A 240 8.67 -19.33 -8.10
CA ARG A 240 7.70 -18.63 -7.24
C ARG A 240 7.63 -17.15 -7.57
N ASP A 241 8.77 -16.55 -7.89
CA ASP A 241 8.84 -15.15 -8.24
C ASP A 241 8.21 -14.87 -9.61
N GLU A 242 8.17 -15.83 -10.52
CA GLU A 242 7.44 -15.73 -11.79
C GLU A 242 5.94 -15.57 -11.55
N ILE A 243 5.38 -16.38 -10.65
CA ILE A 243 3.97 -16.26 -10.23
C ILE A 243 3.77 -14.88 -9.58
N ARG A 244 4.66 -14.47 -8.67
CA ARG A 244 4.56 -13.15 -8.02
C ARG A 244 4.73 -11.99 -8.99
N ARG A 245 5.56 -12.11 -10.02
CA ARG A 245 5.74 -11.09 -11.07
C ARG A 245 4.42 -10.77 -11.75
N THR A 246 3.56 -11.78 -11.92
CA THR A 246 2.22 -11.60 -12.50
C THR A 246 1.34 -10.68 -11.64
N TYR A 247 1.43 -10.78 -10.31
CA TYR A 247 0.53 -10.06 -9.37
C TYR A 247 1.15 -8.83 -8.71
N LEU A 248 2.49 -8.80 -8.59
CA LEU A 248 3.26 -7.84 -7.80
C LEU A 248 4.29 -7.08 -8.64
N SER A 249 4.27 -7.18 -9.97
CA SER A 249 5.23 -6.47 -10.84
C SER A 249 5.28 -4.95 -10.63
N ARG A 250 4.18 -4.35 -10.16
CA ARG A 250 4.07 -2.93 -9.82
C ARG A 250 4.18 -2.62 -8.33
N ASN A 251 4.43 -3.63 -7.49
CA ASN A 251 4.55 -3.43 -6.05
C ASN A 251 5.98 -2.97 -5.70
N PRO A 252 6.17 -1.80 -5.04
CA PRO A 252 7.49 -1.24 -4.73
C PRO A 252 8.41 -2.21 -3.98
N ILE A 253 7.83 -2.98 -3.05
CA ILE A 253 8.55 -3.90 -2.19
C ILE A 253 9.03 -5.10 -3.01
N PHE A 254 8.19 -5.63 -3.90
CA PHE A 254 8.59 -6.71 -4.81
C PHE A 254 9.63 -6.27 -5.85
N ILE A 255 9.55 -5.03 -6.34
CA ILE A 255 10.57 -4.43 -7.20
C ILE A 255 11.90 -4.37 -6.46
N THR A 256 11.89 -3.85 -5.23
CA THR A 256 13.07 -3.76 -4.35
C THR A 256 13.68 -5.14 -4.08
N TYR A 257 12.84 -6.13 -3.76
CA TYR A 257 13.23 -7.53 -3.62
C TYR A 257 13.95 -8.06 -4.85
N ASN A 258 13.40 -7.86 -6.05
CA ASN A 258 14.02 -8.32 -7.29
C ASN A 258 15.36 -7.62 -7.56
N ARG A 259 15.49 -6.33 -7.24
CA ARG A 259 16.76 -5.61 -7.35
C ARG A 259 17.82 -6.17 -6.39
N ILE A 260 17.45 -6.43 -5.14
CA ILE A 260 18.34 -7.08 -4.15
C ILE A 260 18.75 -8.47 -4.64
N LYS A 261 17.79 -9.29 -5.08
CA LYS A 261 18.03 -10.62 -5.65
C LYS A 261 19.02 -10.59 -6.81
N THR A 262 18.91 -9.59 -7.68
CA THR A 262 19.78 -9.40 -8.84
C THR A 262 21.19 -8.99 -8.42
N LYS A 263 21.34 -8.08 -7.44
CA LYS A 263 22.64 -7.72 -6.86
C LYS A 263 23.33 -8.92 -6.22
N VAL A 264 22.58 -9.71 -5.44
CA VAL A 264 23.05 -10.96 -4.84
C VAL A 264 23.63 -11.90 -5.90
N ARG A 265 22.91 -12.14 -6.99
CA ARG A 265 23.38 -12.98 -8.10
C ARG A 265 24.64 -12.45 -8.76
N LYS A 266 24.71 -11.14 -8.99
CA LYS A 266 25.89 -10.51 -9.56
C LYS A 266 27.11 -10.68 -8.66
N SER A 267 26.93 -10.50 -7.35
CA SER A 267 27.98 -10.75 -6.36
C SER A 267 28.42 -12.22 -6.34
N LEU A 268 27.46 -13.17 -6.37
CA LEU A 268 27.78 -14.60 -6.43
C LEU A 268 28.55 -14.99 -7.70
N ALA A 269 28.22 -14.41 -8.84
CA ALA A 269 28.93 -14.63 -10.10
C ALA A 269 30.35 -14.03 -10.08
N ASP A 270 30.56 -12.93 -9.35
CA ASP A 270 31.85 -12.25 -9.21
C ASP A 270 32.62 -12.71 -7.96
N THR A 271 32.85 -14.02 -7.88
CA THR A 271 33.59 -14.67 -6.77
C THR A 271 35.00 -14.12 -6.53
N ALA A 272 35.60 -13.43 -7.51
CA ALA A 272 36.91 -12.78 -7.39
C ALA A 272 36.84 -11.50 -6.54
N SER A 273 35.75 -10.75 -6.60
CA SER A 273 35.55 -9.50 -5.84
C SER A 273 35.33 -9.73 -4.33
N LEU A 274 34.69 -10.85 -3.96
CA LEU A 274 34.29 -11.15 -2.58
C LEU A 274 35.44 -11.57 -1.66
N LYS A 275 36.60 -11.96 -2.22
CA LYS A 275 37.78 -12.35 -1.42
C LYS A 275 38.49 -11.18 -0.70
N ASN A 276 38.16 -9.93 -1.04
CA ASN A 276 38.91 -8.75 -0.57
C ASN A 276 38.21 -7.92 0.53
N VAL A 277 37.01 -8.28 0.97
CA VAL A 277 36.29 -7.54 2.02
C VAL A 277 36.51 -8.22 3.37
N VAL A 278 37.47 -7.72 4.16
CA VAL A 278 37.73 -8.22 5.52
C VAL A 278 37.22 -7.20 6.55
N MET A 279 36.20 -7.57 7.31
CA MET A 279 35.82 -6.85 8.54
C MET A 279 36.67 -7.33 9.73
N LYS A 280 36.96 -6.44 10.68
CA LYS A 280 37.70 -6.79 11.90
C LYS A 280 36.88 -7.75 12.79
N GLU A 281 37.54 -8.78 13.31
CA GLU A 281 36.96 -9.89 14.10
C GLU A 281 36.26 -9.45 15.40
N ASP A 282 36.72 -8.35 15.99
CA ASP A 282 36.25 -7.77 17.26
C ASP A 282 34.80 -7.24 17.21
N VAL A 283 34.36 -6.72 16.07
CA VAL A 283 32.96 -6.27 15.89
C VAL A 283 32.00 -7.47 15.77
N PHE A 284 32.48 -8.64 15.33
CA PHE A 284 31.66 -9.83 15.13
C PHE A 284 31.29 -10.53 16.44
N GLU A 285 32.26 -10.77 17.33
CA GLU A 285 32.00 -11.36 18.65
C GLU A 285 31.02 -10.50 19.46
N LYS A 286 31.08 -9.17 19.24
CA LYS A 286 30.16 -8.22 19.85
C LYS A 286 28.72 -8.31 19.33
N ILE A 287 28.52 -8.68 18.06
CA ILE A 287 27.17 -8.84 17.45
C ILE A 287 26.60 -10.22 17.72
N THR A 288 27.41 -11.29 17.65
CA THR A 288 26.93 -12.67 17.84
C THR A 288 26.52 -12.97 19.28
N SER A 289 27.06 -12.22 20.24
CA SER A 289 26.66 -12.27 21.65
C SER A 289 25.37 -11.49 21.97
N LEU A 290 24.79 -10.77 21.01
CA LEU A 290 23.53 -10.04 21.20
C LEU A 290 22.30 -10.95 21.01
N SER A 291 21.16 -10.53 21.56
CA SER A 291 19.86 -11.11 21.22
C SER A 291 19.47 -10.78 19.76
N GLU A 292 18.60 -11.55 19.13
CA GLU A 292 18.18 -11.33 17.73
C GLU A 292 17.63 -9.92 17.47
N ALA A 293 16.88 -9.36 18.43
CA ALA A 293 16.40 -7.98 18.35
C ALA A 293 17.56 -6.96 18.40
N ALA A 294 18.56 -7.18 19.25
CA ALA A 294 19.73 -6.32 19.37
C ALA A 294 20.72 -6.49 18.19
N LYS A 295 20.80 -7.69 17.59
CA LYS A 295 21.49 -7.92 16.31
C LYS A 295 20.86 -7.09 15.21
N THR A 296 19.53 -7.13 15.11
CA THR A 296 18.76 -6.38 14.12
C THR A 296 18.97 -4.88 14.30
N GLN A 297 18.82 -4.35 15.51
CA GLN A 297 19.04 -2.93 15.80
C GLN A 297 20.49 -2.49 15.54
N GLN A 298 21.49 -3.28 15.96
CA GLN A 298 22.90 -2.94 15.72
C GLN A 298 23.28 -3.02 14.23
N LEU A 299 22.66 -3.92 13.46
CA LEU A 299 22.80 -3.96 12.01
C LEU A 299 22.12 -2.76 11.35
N MET A 300 20.94 -2.35 11.81
CA MET A 300 20.27 -1.12 11.33
C MET A 300 21.10 0.13 11.62
N ASP A 301 21.64 0.26 12.85
CA ASP A 301 22.49 1.37 13.27
C ASP A 301 23.80 1.43 12.46
N MET A 302 24.42 0.27 12.19
CA MET A 302 25.66 0.15 11.40
C MET A 302 25.45 0.58 9.94
N TRP A 303 24.21 0.54 9.45
CA TRP A 303 23.82 0.95 8.11
C TRP A 303 23.15 2.34 8.09
N GLY A 304 23.11 3.03 9.23
CA GLY A 304 22.63 4.42 9.33
C GLY A 304 21.10 4.58 9.43
N LEU A 305 20.36 3.52 9.76
CA LEU A 305 18.91 3.55 9.90
C LEU A 305 18.55 3.79 11.38
N LYS A 306 18.05 4.99 11.74
CA LYS A 306 17.66 5.35 13.12
C LYS A 306 16.15 5.58 13.25
N PHE A 307 15.55 5.08 14.34
CA PHE A 307 14.24 5.50 14.83
C PHE A 307 14.41 6.21 16.19
N SER A 308 13.78 7.37 16.39
CA SER A 308 13.78 8.10 17.67
C SER A 308 12.47 7.88 18.44
N HIS A 309 12.58 7.46 19.70
CA HIS A 309 11.47 7.42 20.67
C HIS A 309 11.54 8.63 21.62
N SER A 310 10.75 9.67 21.34
CA SER A 310 10.33 10.71 22.30
C SER A 310 9.23 11.52 21.62
N GLY A 311 8.07 11.84 22.18
CA GLY A 311 7.51 11.73 23.52
C GLY A 311 6.27 12.63 23.51
N GLU A 312 5.11 12.02 23.74
CA GLU A 312 3.74 12.55 23.73
C GLU A 312 3.59 13.99 24.25
N ARG A 313 3.19 14.96 23.40
CA ARG A 313 2.20 16.03 23.71
C ARG A 313 1.97 17.13 22.65
N GLU A 314 2.74 17.21 21.57
CA GLU A 314 2.52 18.26 20.54
C GLU A 314 1.71 17.78 19.32
N ASP A 315 1.60 16.47 19.11
CA ASP A 315 1.03 15.88 17.88
C ASP A 315 -0.51 16.00 17.77
N SER A 316 -1.21 16.25 18.89
CA SER A 316 -2.68 16.36 18.88
C SER A 316 -3.19 17.66 18.26
N LYS A 317 -2.40 18.74 18.21
CA LYS A 317 -2.82 20.02 17.62
C LYS A 317 -2.56 20.07 16.11
N PHE A 318 -1.54 19.33 15.66
CA PHE A 318 -1.15 19.21 14.25
C PHE A 318 -2.19 18.41 13.44
N VAL A 319 -2.75 17.34 14.01
CA VAL A 319 -3.73 16.47 13.31
C VAL A 319 -5.10 17.15 13.12
N THR A 320 -5.48 18.13 13.94
CA THR A 320 -6.74 18.88 13.74
C THR A 320 -6.64 19.90 12.60
N ALA A 321 -5.45 20.44 12.32
CA ALA A 321 -5.23 21.38 11.21
C ALA A 321 -5.18 20.69 9.83
N LEU A 322 -4.87 19.38 9.79
CA LEU A 322 -4.74 18.58 8.57
C LEU A 322 -6.07 17.99 8.03
N MET A 323 -7.17 18.06 8.79
CA MET A 323 -8.39 17.29 8.53
C MET A 323 -9.59 18.12 7.98
N LEU A 324 -9.42 19.39 7.61
CA LEU A 324 -10.49 20.17 6.97
C LEU A 324 -10.32 20.27 5.44
N PRO A 325 -11.31 19.82 4.63
CA PRO A 325 -11.19 19.85 3.17
C PRO A 325 -11.42 21.25 2.59
N SER A 326 -10.50 21.72 1.75
CA SER A 326 -10.76 22.81 0.80
C SER A 326 -11.64 22.29 -0.34
N ARG A 327 -12.86 22.83 -0.43
CA ARG A 327 -13.86 22.49 -1.46
C ARG A 327 -13.55 23.12 -2.82
N ASP A 328 -13.95 22.37 -3.85
CA ASP A 328 -13.79 22.64 -5.27
C ASP A 328 -14.72 23.76 -5.80
N LYS A 329 -14.22 24.57 -6.75
CA LYS A 329 -14.81 25.85 -7.21
C LYS A 329 -15.86 25.74 -8.33
N LYS A 330 -16.58 24.61 -8.47
CA LYS A 330 -17.43 24.36 -9.66
C LYS A 330 -18.95 24.39 -9.47
N VAL A 331 -19.47 25.10 -8.45
CA VAL A 331 -20.93 25.31 -8.25
C VAL A 331 -21.28 26.77 -7.91
N ILE A 332 -20.62 27.74 -8.52
CA ILE A 332 -21.03 29.16 -8.46
C ILE A 332 -21.39 29.63 -9.86
N GLN A 333 -22.50 29.11 -10.40
CA GLN A 333 -23.24 29.84 -11.43
C GLN A 333 -24.76 29.55 -11.48
N GLU A 334 -25.29 28.57 -10.73
CA GLU A 334 -26.71 28.20 -10.86
C GLU A 334 -27.64 28.55 -9.68
N ASN A 335 -27.17 29.13 -8.57
CA ASN A 335 -28.05 29.50 -7.45
C ASN A 335 -28.16 31.01 -7.22
N LYS A 336 -28.67 31.74 -8.22
CA LYS A 336 -29.05 33.16 -8.08
C LYS A 336 -30.55 33.42 -7.98
N LEU A 337 -31.35 32.40 -7.69
CA LEU A 337 -32.78 32.53 -7.40
C LEU A 337 -33.14 31.62 -6.23
N LEU A 338 -33.10 32.18 -5.01
CA LEU A 338 -33.93 31.86 -3.83
C LEU A 338 -33.26 32.47 -2.59
N ILE A 339 -33.42 33.79 -2.46
CA ILE A 339 -33.25 34.50 -1.19
C ILE A 339 -34.65 34.49 -0.54
N GLU A 340 -34.77 33.86 0.62
CA GLU A 340 -35.60 34.27 1.77
C GLU A 340 -35.73 33.12 2.78
N ASN A 341 -34.80 33.03 3.74
CA ASN A 341 -35.11 32.48 5.07
C ASN A 341 -34.08 32.96 6.12
N PRO A 342 -34.48 33.60 7.24
CA PRO A 342 -33.56 34.26 8.16
C PRO A 342 -33.31 33.42 9.41
N PHE A 343 -32.61 32.29 9.30
CA PHE A 343 -32.08 31.58 10.48
C PHE A 343 -30.87 30.78 10.04
N PHE A 344 -29.67 31.32 10.23
CA PHE A 344 -28.40 30.66 10.58
C PHE A 344 -27.27 31.69 10.39
N SER A 345 -26.60 32.04 11.48
CA SER A 345 -25.37 32.85 11.48
C SER A 345 -24.21 32.05 10.90
N GLU A 346 -23.50 32.64 9.92
CA GLU A 346 -22.28 32.09 9.31
C GLU A 346 -21.12 31.95 10.32
N PRO A 347 -20.27 30.91 10.21
CA PRO A 347 -18.93 30.92 10.76
C PRO A 347 -17.93 31.61 9.81
N LYS A 348 -16.90 32.22 10.40
CA LYS A 348 -15.96 33.17 9.80
C LYS A 348 -14.96 32.53 8.82
N ILE A 349 -14.58 33.32 7.81
CA ILE A 349 -13.66 33.06 6.69
C ILE A 349 -12.16 32.99 7.08
N ASP A 350 -11.82 32.96 8.37
CA ASP A 350 -10.43 33.13 8.81
C ASP A 350 -9.57 31.84 8.78
N GLU A 351 -10.16 30.64 8.76
CA GLU A 351 -9.42 29.37 8.91
C GLU A 351 -8.79 28.81 7.61
N MET A 352 -9.17 29.31 6.42
CA MET A 352 -8.63 28.83 5.13
C MET A 352 -7.23 29.41 4.77
N LYS A 353 -6.72 30.38 5.55
CA LYS A 353 -5.40 30.98 5.30
C LYS A 353 -4.24 30.12 5.84
N ASP A 354 -4.47 29.27 6.84
CA ASP A 354 -3.39 28.60 7.58
C ASP A 354 -2.70 27.44 6.82
N GLY A 355 -3.43 26.63 6.04
CA GLY A 355 -2.81 25.52 5.30
C GLY A 355 -1.87 25.95 4.17
N ARG A 356 -2.16 27.09 3.51
CA ARG A 356 -1.24 27.67 2.51
C ARG A 356 -0.06 28.36 3.16
N ASN A 357 -0.26 28.92 4.36
CA ASN A 357 0.83 29.51 5.13
C ASN A 357 1.81 28.44 5.59
N TYR A 358 1.36 27.27 6.03
CA TYR A 358 2.25 26.16 6.40
C TYR A 358 3.09 25.64 5.23
N ILE A 359 2.48 25.42 4.07
CA ILE A 359 3.20 24.99 2.84
C ILE A 359 4.20 26.08 2.42
N LYS A 360 3.76 27.35 2.46
CA LYS A 360 4.63 28.47 2.16
C LYS A 360 5.77 28.59 3.17
N GLU A 361 5.55 28.35 4.46
CA GLU A 361 6.58 28.38 5.50
C GLU A 361 7.58 27.24 5.36
N ALA A 362 7.15 26.03 5.00
CA ALA A 362 8.04 24.91 4.72
C ALA A 362 8.91 25.17 3.47
N ILE A 363 8.29 25.70 2.41
CA ILE A 363 8.97 26.16 1.20
C ILE A 363 9.95 27.28 1.55
N ASP A 364 9.48 28.34 2.21
CA ASP A 364 10.29 29.48 2.61
C ASP A 364 11.43 29.02 3.53
N CYS A 365 11.26 28.02 4.39
CA CYS A 365 12.32 27.43 5.22
C CYS A 365 13.37 26.69 4.39
N ILE A 366 12.95 25.91 3.38
CA ILE A 366 13.86 25.26 2.42
C ILE A 366 14.63 26.30 1.60
N PHE A 367 13.98 27.40 1.20
CA PHE A 367 14.58 28.43 0.35
C PHE A 367 15.25 29.58 1.12
N SER A 368 15.08 29.66 2.44
CA SER A 368 15.75 30.64 3.30
C SER A 368 17.16 30.15 3.59
N VAL A 369 18.10 30.52 2.72
CA VAL A 369 19.52 30.39 3.02
C VAL A 369 19.88 31.49 4.03
N GLU A 370 20.49 31.14 5.15
CA GLU A 370 21.23 32.07 6.02
C GLU A 370 22.48 32.56 5.25
N GLU A 371 22.29 33.40 4.24
CA GLU A 371 23.38 34.07 3.52
C GLU A 371 23.49 35.51 4.01
N GLU A 372 24.40 35.75 4.95
CA GLU A 372 24.92 37.09 5.23
C GLU A 372 25.79 37.56 4.06
N GLN A 373 25.22 38.13 2.98
CA GLN A 373 26.00 38.84 1.97
C GLN A 373 25.31 40.07 1.37
N GLU A 374 26.16 41.06 1.09
CA GLU A 374 25.89 42.41 0.60
C GLU A 374 25.14 42.42 -0.74
N ILE A 375 24.13 43.29 -0.81
CA ILE A 375 23.26 43.50 -1.97
C ILE A 375 24.02 44.32 -3.02
N ASP A 376 24.58 43.64 -4.02
CA ASP A 376 25.00 44.26 -5.29
C ASP A 376 23.90 44.01 -6.34
N SER A 377 23.30 45.08 -6.85
CA SER A 377 21.94 45.12 -7.42
C SER A 377 21.81 44.74 -8.91
N ASP A 378 22.68 43.90 -9.47
CA ASP A 378 22.60 43.50 -10.88
C ASP A 378 21.92 42.12 -11.05
N ASN A 379 20.59 42.12 -11.00
CA ASN A 379 19.65 40.98 -11.11
C ASN A 379 19.63 40.23 -12.48
N ASN A 380 20.69 40.29 -13.28
CA ASN A 380 20.64 39.90 -14.70
C ASN A 380 20.81 38.38 -14.98
N GLY A 381 20.43 37.49 -14.06
CA GLY A 381 20.71 36.07 -14.22
C GLY A 381 19.82 35.06 -13.51
N GLU A 382 18.87 35.49 -12.71
CA GLU A 382 18.02 34.57 -11.93
C GLU A 382 16.80 34.15 -12.75
N TRP A 383 16.56 32.85 -12.80
CA TRP A 383 15.36 32.27 -13.41
C TRP A 383 14.88 31.10 -12.55
N SER A 384 13.61 30.73 -12.68
CA SER A 384 13.03 29.59 -11.96
C SER A 384 12.54 28.52 -12.92
N PHE A 385 12.58 27.27 -12.48
CA PHE A 385 12.00 26.13 -13.16
C PHE A 385 10.83 25.60 -12.34
N THR A 386 9.64 25.61 -12.92
CA THR A 386 8.42 25.21 -12.22
C THR A 386 8.21 23.70 -12.30
N ILE A 387 8.03 23.03 -11.18
CA ILE A 387 7.76 21.58 -11.10
C ILE A 387 6.38 21.37 -10.48
N GLU A 388 5.49 20.68 -11.18
CA GLU A 388 4.15 20.31 -10.69
C GLU A 388 4.09 18.81 -10.37
N THR A 389 3.74 18.43 -9.15
CA THR A 389 3.63 17.01 -8.73
C THR A 389 2.30 16.38 -9.14
N MET A 390 2.15 15.06 -8.94
CA MET A 390 0.97 14.30 -9.35
C MET A 390 -0.32 14.82 -8.70
N ASP A 391 -0.22 15.27 -7.46
CA ASP A 391 -1.31 15.85 -6.66
C ASP A 391 -1.51 17.36 -6.91
N GLY A 392 -0.73 17.95 -7.84
CA GLY A 392 -0.90 19.32 -8.31
C GLY A 392 -0.20 20.39 -7.47
N ALA A 393 0.69 20.00 -6.54
CA ALA A 393 1.54 20.95 -5.84
C ALA A 393 2.59 21.52 -6.81
N VAL A 394 2.91 22.81 -6.68
CA VAL A 394 3.79 23.53 -7.61
C VAL A 394 4.99 24.10 -6.86
N PHE A 395 6.19 23.82 -7.37
CA PHE A 395 7.46 24.27 -6.81
C PHE A 395 8.20 25.13 -7.84
N ASP A 396 8.57 26.35 -7.48
CA ASP A 396 9.41 27.19 -8.31
C ASP A 396 10.87 27.05 -7.87
N ILE A 397 11.66 26.28 -8.61
CA ILE A 397 13.05 25.95 -8.25
C ILE A 397 13.99 27.03 -8.81
N PRO A 398 14.69 27.81 -7.97
CA PRO A 398 15.53 28.92 -8.43
C PRO A 398 16.87 28.43 -9.01
N PHE A 399 17.29 29.09 -10.08
CA PHE A 399 18.60 28.99 -10.73
C PHE A 399 19.29 30.36 -10.70
N GLY A 400 20.54 30.37 -10.24
CA GLY A 400 21.37 31.56 -10.18
C GLY A 400 22.56 31.44 -11.14
N ASN A 401 22.99 32.56 -11.72
CA ASN A 401 24.17 32.58 -12.57
C ASN A 401 25.43 32.34 -11.73
N GLY A 402 26.07 31.19 -11.92
CA GLY A 402 27.38 30.87 -11.33
C GLY A 402 27.38 30.59 -9.82
N LYS A 403 26.22 30.58 -9.16
CA LYS A 403 26.05 30.17 -7.76
C LYS A 403 25.42 28.79 -7.70
N GLU A 404 25.79 28.00 -6.70
CA GLU A 404 25.09 26.73 -6.42
C GLU A 404 23.72 27.06 -5.82
N THR A 405 22.64 26.75 -6.55
CA THR A 405 21.26 26.89 -6.09
C THR A 405 20.60 25.53 -5.94
N LEU A 406 19.37 25.48 -5.40
CA LEU A 406 18.61 24.23 -5.40
C LEU A 406 18.42 23.68 -6.82
N GLY A 407 18.20 24.56 -7.81
CA GLY A 407 18.11 24.17 -9.22
C GLY A 407 19.38 23.54 -9.77
N SER A 408 20.56 24.12 -9.48
CA SER A 408 21.82 23.50 -9.92
C SER A 408 22.07 22.17 -9.23
N LYS A 409 21.70 22.04 -7.94
CA LYS A 409 21.78 20.75 -7.21
C LYS A 409 20.88 19.70 -7.84
N LEU A 410 19.62 20.05 -8.14
CA LEU A 410 18.66 19.20 -8.82
C LEU A 410 19.21 18.65 -10.14
N VAL A 411 19.76 19.53 -10.98
CA VAL A 411 20.37 19.15 -12.27
C VAL A 411 21.61 18.29 -12.08
N SER A 412 22.49 18.64 -11.14
CA SER A 412 23.72 17.87 -10.88
C SER A 412 23.43 16.48 -10.31
N SER A 413 22.32 16.33 -9.59
CA SER A 413 21.92 15.09 -8.96
C SER A 413 21.07 14.21 -9.86
N SER A 414 20.51 14.69 -10.97
CA SER A 414 19.64 13.90 -11.86
C SER A 414 19.93 14.17 -13.32
N ARG A 415 20.31 13.11 -14.05
CA ARG A 415 20.55 13.19 -15.50
C ARG A 415 19.28 13.48 -16.29
N VAL A 416 18.12 13.09 -15.77
CA VAL A 416 16.83 13.37 -16.42
C VAL A 416 16.54 14.88 -16.37
N TYR A 417 16.64 15.52 -15.21
CA TYR A 417 16.47 16.97 -15.10
C TYR A 417 17.53 17.75 -15.89
N GLU A 418 18.78 17.27 -15.89
CA GLU A 418 19.84 17.83 -16.75
C GLU A 418 19.44 17.80 -18.24
N ARG A 419 19.03 16.64 -18.74
CA ARG A 419 18.59 16.49 -20.14
C ARG A 419 17.38 17.37 -20.45
N MET A 420 16.41 17.47 -19.54
CA MET A 420 15.22 18.31 -19.70
C MET A 420 15.58 19.78 -19.90
N LEU A 421 16.59 20.30 -19.19
CA LEU A 421 16.98 21.70 -19.24
C LEU A 421 18.04 22.02 -20.31
N ILE A 422 18.87 21.04 -20.69
CA ILE A 422 19.89 21.23 -21.74
C ILE A 422 19.28 21.06 -23.14
N ASN A 423 18.49 20.01 -23.35
CA ASN A 423 17.95 19.66 -24.67
C ASN A 423 16.72 20.52 -25.02
N PRO A 424 16.41 20.76 -26.31
CA PRO A 424 15.24 21.52 -26.74
C PRO A 424 13.94 20.70 -26.58
N MET A 425 13.55 20.42 -25.33
CA MET A 425 12.33 19.72 -24.95
C MET A 425 11.22 20.70 -24.55
N LEU A 426 9.97 20.24 -24.53
CA LEU A 426 8.80 21.07 -24.18
C LEU A 426 8.97 21.74 -22.82
N GLU A 427 9.53 21.00 -21.86
CA GLU A 427 9.77 21.41 -20.49
C GLU A 427 10.72 22.61 -20.41
N LYS A 428 11.78 22.62 -21.24
CA LYS A 428 12.71 23.74 -21.37
C LYS A 428 12.04 24.98 -21.93
N PHE A 429 11.23 24.82 -22.98
CA PHE A 429 10.53 25.96 -23.60
C PHE A 429 9.49 26.57 -22.66
N GLN A 430 8.83 25.73 -21.86
CA GLN A 430 7.82 26.17 -20.91
C GLN A 430 8.40 26.59 -19.55
N MET A 431 9.68 26.30 -19.30
CA MET A 431 10.31 26.36 -17.97
C MET A 431 9.47 25.65 -16.90
N LYS A 432 8.82 24.55 -17.30
CA LYS A 432 7.88 23.81 -16.47
C LYS A 432 7.91 22.32 -16.78
N VAL A 433 7.82 21.47 -15.75
CA VAL A 433 7.59 20.03 -15.88
C VAL A 433 6.49 19.57 -14.94
N LYS A 434 5.75 18.52 -15.35
CA LYS A 434 4.75 17.85 -14.51
C LYS A 434 5.19 16.41 -14.25
N LEU A 435 5.32 16.05 -12.97
CA LEU A 435 5.65 14.71 -12.50
C LEU A 435 4.34 13.96 -12.29
N TYR A 436 4.07 12.94 -13.11
CA TYR A 436 2.80 12.20 -13.07
C TYR A 436 2.82 11.03 -12.07
N ASP A 437 4.00 10.73 -11.53
CA ASP A 437 4.31 9.54 -10.73
C ASP A 437 4.91 9.89 -9.36
N VAL A 438 5.20 11.16 -9.10
CA VAL A 438 5.76 11.66 -7.83
C VAL A 438 4.74 12.55 -7.15
N ASP A 439 4.36 12.22 -5.90
CA ASP A 439 3.52 13.06 -5.06
C ASP A 439 4.32 14.17 -4.35
N PHE A 440 3.60 15.16 -3.82
CA PHE A 440 4.15 16.29 -3.08
C PHE A 440 5.12 15.87 -1.97
N GLU A 441 4.74 14.88 -1.14
CA GLU A 441 5.50 14.49 0.03
C GLU A 441 6.84 13.86 -0.37
N THR A 442 6.83 12.98 -1.37
CA THR A 442 8.05 12.38 -1.94
C THR A 442 8.95 13.45 -2.54
N PHE A 443 8.39 14.38 -3.32
CA PHE A 443 9.19 15.42 -3.96
C PHE A 443 9.79 16.41 -2.95
N LEU A 444 9.05 16.77 -1.90
CA LEU A 444 9.52 17.65 -0.84
C LEU A 444 10.71 17.05 -0.09
N GLU A 445 10.63 15.76 0.28
CA GLU A 445 11.72 15.04 0.92
C GLU A 445 12.94 14.91 0.01
N PHE A 446 12.73 14.76 -1.29
CA PHE A 446 13.82 14.80 -2.27
C PHE A 446 14.50 16.18 -2.31
N LEU A 447 13.75 17.28 -2.32
CA LEU A 447 14.33 18.63 -2.25
C LEU A 447 15.11 18.84 -0.95
N TYR A 448 14.58 18.33 0.17
CA TYR A 448 15.26 18.38 1.45
C TYR A 448 16.58 17.58 1.42
N PHE A 449 16.58 16.40 0.81
CA PHE A 449 17.79 15.62 0.57
C PHE A 449 18.81 16.38 -0.29
N LEU A 450 18.39 17.07 -1.35
CA LEU A 450 19.29 17.89 -2.18
C LEU A 450 19.95 19.00 -1.35
N GLN A 451 19.20 19.62 -0.44
CA GLN A 451 19.71 20.71 0.38
C GLN A 451 20.61 20.24 1.53
N LYS A 452 20.17 19.24 2.30
CA LYS A 452 20.83 18.79 3.54
C LYS A 452 21.75 17.58 3.36
N ARG A 453 21.69 16.89 2.21
CA ARG A 453 22.40 15.63 1.92
C ARG A 453 22.08 14.50 2.90
N ASN A 454 20.91 14.56 3.54
CA ASN A 454 20.41 13.54 4.46
C ASN A 454 18.91 13.32 4.21
N ILE A 455 18.44 12.09 4.43
CA ILE A 455 17.02 11.75 4.40
C ILE A 455 16.57 11.63 5.85
N GLU A 456 15.65 12.50 6.28
CA GLU A 456 15.18 12.55 7.68
C GLU A 456 13.87 11.81 7.91
N THR A 457 13.17 11.41 6.84
CA THR A 457 11.93 10.65 6.96
C THR A 457 12.15 9.26 7.59
N THR A 458 11.25 8.90 8.50
CA THR A 458 11.16 7.55 9.09
C THR A 458 10.14 6.68 8.36
N SER A 459 9.36 7.24 7.43
CA SER A 459 8.32 6.52 6.70
C SER A 459 8.93 5.63 5.63
N ILE A 460 8.78 4.31 5.79
CA ILE A 460 9.23 3.33 4.79
C ILE A 460 8.56 3.54 3.42
N PHE A 461 7.34 4.08 3.39
CA PHE A 461 6.63 4.38 2.16
C PHE A 461 7.31 5.51 1.40
N ILE A 462 7.65 6.60 2.08
CA ILE A 462 8.37 7.73 1.49
C ILE A 462 9.76 7.27 1.03
N LEU A 463 10.46 6.44 1.82
CA LEU A 463 11.75 5.87 1.40
C LEU A 463 11.64 5.02 0.13
N CYS A 464 10.60 4.19 0.01
CA CYS A 464 10.33 3.44 -1.22
C CYS A 464 10.04 4.38 -2.40
N SER A 465 9.20 5.39 -2.21
CA SER A 465 8.86 6.37 -3.26
C SER A 465 10.05 7.23 -3.67
N LEU A 466 10.90 7.66 -2.73
CA LEU A 466 12.16 8.34 -3.01
C LEU A 466 13.11 7.45 -3.81
N TYR A 467 13.14 6.14 -3.51
CA TYR A 467 13.94 5.18 -4.26
C TYR A 467 13.41 4.94 -5.67
N GLU A 468 12.09 4.86 -5.85
CA GLU A 468 11.46 4.78 -7.17
C GLU A 468 11.72 6.05 -7.99
N MET A 469 11.53 7.22 -7.38
CA MET A 469 11.86 8.51 -7.99
C MET A 469 13.34 8.59 -8.36
N ALA A 470 14.25 8.14 -7.48
CA ALA A 470 15.68 8.16 -7.76
C ALA A 470 16.03 7.29 -8.97
N ASP A 471 15.37 6.15 -9.16
CA ASP A 471 15.57 5.29 -10.32
C ASP A 471 15.00 5.92 -11.60
N GLU A 472 13.74 6.37 -11.57
CA GLU A 472 13.03 6.91 -12.74
C GLU A 472 13.69 8.21 -13.25
N TYR A 473 14.14 9.07 -12.33
CA TYR A 473 14.77 10.34 -12.66
C TYR A 473 16.30 10.26 -12.72
N GLU A 474 16.89 9.05 -12.79
CA GLU A 474 18.34 8.82 -12.86
C GLU A 474 19.14 9.67 -11.83
N VAL A 475 18.71 9.64 -10.55
CA VAL A 475 19.37 10.35 -9.45
C VAL A 475 20.66 9.64 -9.05
N LEU A 476 21.77 10.39 -8.96
CA LEU A 476 23.15 9.87 -8.76
C LEU A 476 23.56 9.68 -7.30
#